data_AF-A0A4Q3UZ23-F1
#
_entry.id   AF-A0A4Q3UZ23-F1
#
_cell.length_a   1.000
_cell.length_b   1.000
_cell.length_c   1.000
_cell.angle_alpha   90.00
_cell.angle_beta   90.00
_cell.angle_gamma   90.00
#
_symmetry.space_group_name_H-M   'P 1'
#
loop_
_entity.id
_entity.type
_entity.pdbx_description
1 polymer ?
#
loop_
_entity_poly.entity_id
_entity_poly.type
_entity_poly.pdbx_seq_one_letter_code
_entity_poly.pdbx_strand_id
1 'polypeptide(L)'
;LDDGADDYLVKPFQLSELMSRCRAVLRRPGRMALEPIRIGNLQLDISSHTVTIDGAKSDLARREQQLLSALMQREGKVCGRAYLESNLYANSADISPNALEVSISRLRHYLQNANASVEVRTVRGIGYILTACEHG
;
A
#
# COMPACT_ATOMS: atom_id res chain seq x y z
N LEU A 1 2.26 -31.04 21.44
CA LEU A 1 2.79 -30.29 20.29
C LEU A 1 1.90 -29.05 20.17
N ASP A 2 2.05 -28.16 21.15
CA ASP A 2 1.54 -26.79 21.18
C ASP A 2 2.37 -25.98 20.17
N ASP A 3 1.83 -25.06 19.38
CA ASP A 3 1.05 -23.87 19.75
C ASP A 3 0.41 -23.39 18.42
N GLY A 4 -0.91 -23.25 18.28
CA GLY A 4 -1.61 -22.12 18.88
C GLY A 4 -1.33 -20.84 18.10
N ALA A 5 -1.81 -20.74 16.85
CA ALA A 5 -1.82 -19.47 16.12
C ALA A 5 -3.14 -19.30 15.37
N ASP A 6 -4.13 -18.96 16.18
CA ASP A 6 -5.30 -18.13 15.91
C ASP A 6 -5.62 -17.80 14.45
N ASP A 7 -6.67 -18.47 13.97
CA ASP A 7 -7.93 -17.79 13.69
C ASP A 7 -7.82 -16.35 13.13
N TYR A 8 -7.37 -16.24 11.87
CA TYR A 8 -7.85 -15.18 10.99
C TYR A 8 -8.67 -15.80 9.85
N LEU A 9 -9.60 -16.68 10.23
CA LEU A 9 -10.67 -17.21 9.41
C LEU A 9 -11.94 -16.36 9.61
N VAL A 10 -11.86 -15.05 9.42
CA VAL A 10 -13.07 -14.22 9.31
C VAL A 10 -13.33 -13.86 7.85
N LYS A 11 -14.06 -14.77 7.21
CA LYS A 11 -15.08 -14.61 6.15
C LYS A 11 -14.68 -13.89 4.83
N PRO A 12 -15.27 -14.32 3.70
CA PRO A 12 -14.90 -13.80 2.38
C PRO A 12 -15.42 -12.37 2.23
N PHE A 13 -14.54 -11.38 2.34
CA PHE A 13 -14.89 -10.02 1.94
C PHE A 13 -14.82 -9.93 0.42
N GLN A 14 -16.00 -10.00 -0.19
CA GLN A 14 -16.30 -9.65 -1.56
C GLN A 14 -15.74 -8.25 -1.87
N LEU A 15 -14.49 -8.17 -2.31
CA LEU A 15 -13.86 -6.90 -2.70
C LEU A 15 -14.47 -6.31 -3.98
N SER A 16 -15.37 -7.04 -4.64
CA SER A 16 -16.07 -6.58 -5.85
C SER A 16 -17.23 -5.61 -5.57
N GLU A 17 -17.77 -5.53 -4.35
CA GLU A 17 -18.99 -4.75 -4.10
C GLU A 17 -18.73 -3.26 -3.74
N LEU A 18 -17.54 -2.92 -3.23
CA LEU A 18 -17.26 -1.54 -2.79
C LEU A 18 -16.81 -0.61 -3.93
N MET A 19 -16.32 -1.16 -5.05
CA MET A 19 -15.86 -0.37 -6.21
C MET A 19 -17.01 0.23 -7.04
N SER A 20 -18.22 -0.35 -6.99
CA SER A 20 -19.37 0.11 -7.79
C SER A 20 -20.12 1.29 -7.16
N ARG A 21 -20.25 1.35 -5.82
CA ARG A 21 -20.90 2.49 -5.15
C ARG A 21 -20.07 3.77 -5.23
N CYS A 22 -18.74 3.68 -5.15
CA CYS A 22 -17.88 4.84 -5.32
C CYS A 22 -17.90 5.39 -6.76
N ARG A 23 -18.06 4.53 -7.78
CA ARG A 23 -18.11 4.99 -9.17
C ARG A 23 -19.41 5.73 -9.51
N ALA A 24 -20.51 5.42 -8.82
CA ALA A 24 -21.80 6.10 -9.01
C ALA A 24 -21.85 7.51 -8.42
N VAL A 25 -21.12 7.78 -7.33
CA VAL A 25 -21.07 9.10 -6.68
C VAL A 25 -20.15 10.09 -7.42
N LEU A 26 -19.22 9.60 -8.25
CA LEU A 26 -18.27 10.43 -9.00
C LEU A 26 -18.84 11.07 -10.27
N ARG A 27 -20.10 10.81 -10.64
CA ARG A 27 -20.71 11.39 -11.85
C ARG A 27 -21.45 12.71 -11.60
N ARG A 28 -20.92 13.56 -10.71
CA ARG A 28 -21.37 14.95 -10.55
C ARG A 28 -20.39 15.88 -11.28
N PRO A 29 -20.81 16.63 -12.31
CA PRO A 29 -19.94 17.53 -13.05
C PRO A 29 -19.67 18.76 -12.18
N GLY A 30 -18.59 18.71 -11.39
CA GLY A 30 -18.19 19.79 -10.51
C GLY A 30 -17.06 19.37 -9.57
N ARG A 31 -15.83 19.27 -10.10
CA ARG A 31 -14.55 19.24 -9.37
C ARG A 31 -14.59 18.65 -7.94
N MET A 32 -14.76 17.34 -7.79
CA MET A 32 -14.25 16.65 -6.59
C MET A 32 -12.79 16.30 -6.86
N ALA A 33 -11.86 17.18 -6.50
CA ALA A 33 -10.48 16.77 -6.35
C ALA A 33 -10.43 15.82 -5.15
N LEU A 34 -9.99 14.57 -5.38
CA LEU A 34 -9.73 13.65 -4.28
C LEU A 34 -8.60 14.22 -3.44
N GLU A 35 -8.83 14.44 -2.14
CA GLU A 35 -7.82 14.97 -1.24
C GLU A 35 -6.62 14.01 -1.17
N PRO A 36 -5.38 14.53 -1.20
CA PRO A 36 -4.21 13.67 -1.13
C PRO A 36 -4.08 13.03 0.26
N ILE A 37 -3.63 11.78 0.31
CA ILE A 37 -3.38 11.07 1.57
C ILE A 37 -2.02 11.53 2.11
N ARG A 38 -1.96 11.94 3.38
CA ARG A 38 -0.74 12.40 4.05
C ARG A 38 -0.40 11.51 5.24
N ILE A 39 0.85 11.08 5.33
CA ILE A 39 1.35 10.23 6.42
C ILE A 39 2.77 10.70 6.77
N GLY A 40 2.92 11.42 7.89
CA GLY A 40 4.19 12.08 8.20
C GLY A 40 4.61 13.05 7.08
N ASN A 41 5.82 12.90 6.55
CA ASN A 41 6.32 13.68 5.41
C ASN A 41 5.97 13.08 4.03
N LEU A 42 5.17 12.02 3.96
CA LEU A 42 4.67 11.47 2.69
C LEU A 42 3.36 12.11 2.30
N GLN A 43 3.19 12.35 1.00
CA GLN A 43 1.92 12.71 0.40
C GLN A 43 1.66 11.85 -0.85
N LEU A 44 0.48 11.25 -0.93
CA LEU A 44 0.00 10.50 -2.09
C LEU A 44 -1.11 11.30 -2.77
N ASP A 45 -0.86 11.66 -4.03
CA ASP A 45 -1.89 12.17 -4.92
C ASP A 45 -2.70 11.00 -5.51
N ILE A 46 -3.96 10.89 -5.11
CA ILE A 46 -4.84 9.77 -5.48
C ILE A 46 -5.14 9.79 -6.99
N SER A 47 -5.17 10.96 -7.61
CA SER A 47 -5.52 11.13 -9.02
C SER A 47 -4.40 10.67 -9.96
N SER A 48 -3.15 10.93 -9.59
CA SER A 48 -1.95 10.62 -10.38
C SER A 48 -1.17 9.42 -9.86
N HIS A 49 -1.59 8.84 -8.73
CA HIS A 49 -0.83 7.83 -7.98
C HIS A 49 0.61 8.25 -7.67
N THR A 50 0.87 9.56 -7.56
CA THR A 50 2.21 10.10 -7.30
C THR A 50 2.45 10.21 -5.81
N VAL A 51 3.57 9.65 -5.35
CA VAL A 51 4.03 9.84 -3.98
C VAL A 51 5.10 10.93 -3.97
N THR A 52 4.99 11.86 -3.03
CA THR A 52 6.04 12.82 -2.69
C THR A 52 6.48 12.60 -1.25
N ILE A 53 7.77 12.82 -0.99
CA ILE A 53 8.39 12.78 0.33
C ILE A 53 9.01 14.16 0.53
N ASP A 54 8.62 14.86 1.60
CA ASP A 54 9.05 16.24 1.86
C ASP A 54 8.76 17.20 0.67
N GLY A 55 7.66 16.95 -0.05
CA GLY A 55 7.28 17.71 -1.25
C GLY A 55 8.08 17.37 -2.52
N ALA A 56 9.14 16.57 -2.43
CA ALA A 56 9.89 16.06 -3.59
C ALA A 56 9.24 14.79 -4.14
N LYS A 57 9.15 14.67 -5.47
CA LYS A 57 8.59 13.47 -6.13
C LYS A 57 9.47 12.25 -5.85
N SER A 58 8.86 11.14 -5.47
CA SER A 58 9.58 9.88 -5.29
C SER A 58 10.15 9.39 -6.62
N ASP A 59 11.42 8.99 -6.63
CA ASP A 59 12.11 8.35 -7.77
C ASP A 59 11.90 6.82 -7.78
N LEU A 60 10.86 6.34 -7.10
CA LEU A 60 10.51 4.93 -7.02
C LEU A 60 10.16 4.38 -8.40
N ALA A 61 10.54 3.12 -8.68
CA ALA A 61 10.04 2.45 -9.85
C ALA A 61 8.52 2.30 -9.75
N ARG A 62 7.84 2.23 -10.90
CA ARG A 62 6.37 2.13 -10.98
C ARG A 62 5.77 1.09 -10.05
N ARG A 63 6.42 -0.08 -9.91
CA ARG A 63 5.96 -1.16 -9.01
C ARG A 63 6.08 -0.77 -7.54
N GLU A 64 7.19 -0.18 -7.13
CA GLU A 64 7.40 0.25 -5.74
C GLU A 64 6.46 1.40 -5.39
N GLN A 65 6.21 2.31 -6.33
CA GLN A 65 5.23 3.38 -6.19
C GLN A 65 3.80 2.84 -6.05
N GLN A 66 3.43 1.82 -6.83
CA GLN A 66 2.13 1.13 -6.69
C GLN A 66 2.00 0.41 -5.34
N LEU A 67 3.06 -0.27 -4.89
CA LEU A 67 3.12 -0.94 -3.60
C LEU A 67 2.94 0.07 -2.46
N LEU A 68 3.72 1.16 -2.48
CA LEU A 68 3.62 2.23 -1.49
C LEU A 68 2.23 2.87 -1.51
N SER A 69 1.69 3.18 -2.69
CA SER A 69 0.35 3.76 -2.82
C SER A 69 -0.74 2.85 -2.25
N ALA A 70 -0.62 1.53 -2.45
CA ALA A 70 -1.57 0.54 -1.93
C ALA A 70 -1.49 0.44 -0.40
N LEU A 71 -0.28 0.55 0.15
CA LEU A 71 -0.03 0.59 1.59
C LEU A 71 -0.54 1.90 2.22
N MET A 72 -0.29 3.06 1.59
CA MET A 72 -0.76 4.37 2.07
C MET A 72 -2.29 4.50 2.06
N GLN A 73 -2.97 3.94 1.06
CA GLN A 73 -4.44 3.86 1.03
C GLN A 73 -5.04 3.01 2.16
N ARG A 74 -4.21 2.19 2.81
CA ARG A 74 -4.56 1.30 3.92
C ARG A 74 -3.66 1.56 5.12
N GLU A 75 -3.29 2.81 5.35
CA GLU A 75 -2.49 3.23 6.51
C GLU A 75 -3.06 2.65 7.81
N GLY A 76 -2.18 2.14 8.67
CA GLY A 76 -2.57 1.48 9.93
C GLY A 76 -3.26 0.12 9.78
N LYS A 77 -3.45 -0.40 8.56
CA LYS A 77 -4.07 -1.70 8.30
C LYS A 77 -3.11 -2.68 7.62
N VAL A 78 -3.26 -3.96 7.95
CA VAL A 78 -2.46 -5.02 7.33
C VAL A 78 -2.94 -5.26 5.90
N CYS A 79 -2.03 -5.13 4.95
CA CYS A 79 -2.21 -5.53 3.56
C CYS A 79 -1.72 -6.96 3.38
N GLY A 80 -2.64 -7.87 3.06
CA GLY A 80 -2.32 -9.27 2.83
C GLY A 80 -1.39 -9.48 1.64
N ARG A 81 -0.54 -10.52 1.70
CA ARG A 81 0.41 -10.84 0.63
C ARG A 81 -0.28 -10.98 -0.75
N ALA A 82 -1.32 -11.80 -0.82
CA ALA A 82 -2.08 -12.05 -2.04
C ALA A 82 -2.74 -10.78 -2.62
N TYR A 83 -3.18 -9.86 -1.76
CA TYR A 83 -3.74 -8.57 -2.18
C TYR A 83 -2.66 -7.69 -2.84
N LEU A 84 -1.48 -7.61 -2.23
CA LEU A 84 -0.36 -6.84 -2.78
C LEU A 84 0.15 -7.47 -4.08
N GLU A 85 0.30 -8.79 -4.13
CA GLU A 85 0.72 -9.51 -5.33
C GLU A 85 -0.28 -9.32 -6.48
N SER A 86 -1.58 -9.42 -6.20
CA SER A 86 -2.61 -9.16 -7.20
C SER A 86 -2.56 -7.73 -7.72
N ASN A 87 -2.35 -6.73 -6.85
CA ASN A 87 -2.30 -5.33 -7.27
C ASN A 87 -1.02 -4.97 -8.06
N LEU A 88 0.10 -5.62 -7.73
CA LEU A 88 1.41 -5.38 -8.37
C LEU A 88 1.59 -6.16 -9.67
N TYR A 89 1.00 -7.35 -9.73
CA TYR A 89 1.34 -8.34 -10.73
C TYR A 89 0.11 -8.98 -11.41
N ALA A 90 -1.07 -8.35 -11.35
CA ALA A 90 -2.31 -8.83 -12.00
C ALA A 90 -2.12 -9.39 -13.43
N ASN A 91 -1.18 -8.84 -14.20
CA ASN A 91 -0.91 -9.22 -15.59
C ASN A 91 0.49 -9.86 -15.81
N SER A 92 1.16 -10.34 -14.75
CA SER A 92 2.49 -10.96 -14.87
C SER A 92 2.36 -12.48 -14.73
N ALA A 93 2.64 -13.22 -15.81
CA ALA A 93 2.51 -14.68 -15.83
C ALA A 93 3.64 -15.42 -15.09
N ASP A 94 4.79 -14.76 -14.90
CA ASP A 94 5.96 -15.31 -14.22
C ASP A 94 6.42 -14.35 -13.12
N ILE A 95 5.95 -14.59 -11.90
CA ILE A 95 6.37 -13.83 -10.72
C ILE A 95 7.12 -14.80 -9.83
N SER A 96 8.40 -14.52 -9.56
CA SER A 96 9.15 -15.30 -8.60
C SER A 96 8.45 -15.22 -7.23
N PRO A 97 8.39 -16.32 -6.47
CA PRO A 97 7.71 -16.34 -5.17
C PRO A 97 8.22 -15.25 -4.24
N ASN A 98 9.48 -14.79 -4.39
CA ASN A 98 10.09 -13.77 -3.53
C ASN A 98 10.03 -12.34 -4.14
N ALA A 99 9.34 -12.12 -5.26
CA ALA A 99 9.34 -10.84 -5.95
C ALA A 99 8.77 -9.71 -5.08
N LEU A 100 7.71 -9.98 -4.31
CA LEU A 100 7.15 -9.02 -3.37
C LEU A 100 8.15 -8.66 -2.26
N GLU A 101 8.85 -9.64 -1.71
CA GLU A 101 9.85 -9.42 -0.65
C GLU A 101 11.01 -8.56 -1.14
N VAL A 102 11.47 -8.77 -2.38
CA VAL A 102 12.48 -7.94 -3.03
C VAL A 102 11.96 -6.50 -3.19
N SER A 103 10.72 -6.32 -3.66
CA SER A 103 10.11 -4.99 -3.78
C SER A 103 9.94 -4.29 -2.43
N ILE A 104 9.55 -5.02 -1.38
CA ILE A 104 9.46 -4.48 -0.01
C ILE A 104 10.84 -4.07 0.50
N SER A 105 11.87 -4.88 0.26
CA SER A 105 13.24 -4.57 0.68
C SER A 105 13.76 -3.29 0.01
N ARG A 106 13.52 -3.13 -1.30
CA ARG A 106 13.90 -1.92 -2.03
C ARG A 106 13.13 -0.71 -1.57
N LEU A 107 11.82 -0.85 -1.38
CA LEU A 107 10.95 0.21 -0.87
C LEU A 107 11.42 0.69 0.51
N ARG A 108 11.73 -0.24 1.44
CA ARG A 108 12.27 0.09 2.76
C ARG A 108 13.57 0.87 2.66
N HIS A 109 14.51 0.39 1.86
CA HIS A 109 15.79 1.06 1.69
C HIS A 109 15.61 2.47 1.11
N TYR A 110 14.73 2.63 0.12
CA TYR A 110 14.42 3.94 -0.44
C TYR A 110 13.81 4.89 0.61
N LEU A 111 12.79 4.43 1.35
CA LEU A 111 12.13 5.23 2.39
C LEU A 111 13.11 5.68 3.47
N GLN A 112 14.03 4.79 3.88
CA GLN A 112 15.09 5.13 4.84
C GLN A 112 16.04 6.19 4.28
N ASN A 113 16.52 6.04 3.04
CA ASN A 113 17.40 7.02 2.40
C ASN A 113 16.71 8.37 2.14
N ALA A 114 15.39 8.37 1.96
CA ALA A 114 14.58 9.56 1.76
C ALA A 114 14.13 10.22 3.06
N ASN A 115 14.63 9.78 4.23
CA ASN A 115 14.21 10.26 5.56
C ASN A 115 12.68 10.27 5.73
N ALA A 116 12.02 9.23 5.22
CA ALA A 116 10.58 9.08 5.31
C ALA A 116 10.13 8.85 6.76
N SER A 117 9.11 9.57 7.21
CA SER A 117 8.49 9.41 8.53
C SER A 117 7.52 8.22 8.58
N VAL A 118 7.79 7.17 7.82
CA VAL A 118 6.99 5.94 7.77
C VAL A 118 7.89 4.72 7.71
N GLU A 119 7.39 3.60 8.21
CA GLU A 119 8.05 2.31 8.13
C GLU A 119 7.08 1.28 7.57
N VAL A 120 7.60 0.41 6.68
CA VAL A 120 6.87 -0.78 6.23
C VAL A 120 7.26 -1.95 7.13
N ARG A 121 6.33 -2.48 7.93
CA ARG A 121 6.55 -3.61 8.84
C ARG A 121 5.97 -4.90 8.26
N THR A 122 6.65 -6.01 8.50
CA THR A 122 6.17 -7.33 8.09
C THR A 122 5.34 -7.94 9.20
N VAL A 123 4.11 -8.35 8.88
CA VAL A 123 3.25 -9.14 9.76
C VAL A 123 3.37 -10.60 9.32
N ARG A 124 4.11 -11.40 10.09
CA ARG A 124 4.40 -12.80 9.77
C ARG A 124 3.10 -13.58 9.51
N GLY A 125 3.07 -14.34 8.42
CA GLY A 125 1.91 -15.15 8.03
C GLY A 125 0.74 -14.38 7.40
N ILE A 126 0.75 -13.03 7.42
CA ILE A 126 -0.39 -12.22 6.96
C ILE A 126 0.02 -11.30 5.79
N GLY A 127 1.06 -10.49 5.96
CA GLY A 127 1.49 -9.54 4.93
C GLY A 127 2.29 -8.36 5.48
N TYR A 128 1.92 -7.15 5.08
CA TYR A 128 2.70 -5.94 5.37
C TYR A 128 1.79 -4.80 5.83
N ILE A 129 2.29 -3.95 6.71
CA ILE A 129 1.61 -2.77 7.21
C ILE A 129 2.53 -1.55 7.06
N LEU A 130 1.96 -0.41 6.71
CA LEU A 130 2.66 0.87 6.75
C LEU A 130 2.23 1.61 8.02
N THR A 131 3.21 2.03 8.80
CA THR A 131 3.01 2.76 10.05
C THR A 131 3.79 4.06 10.00
N ALA A 132 3.21 5.15 10.51
CA ALA A 132 3.97 6.36 10.76
C ALA A 132 5.08 6.09 11.79
N CYS A 133 6.26 6.63 11.56
CA CYS A 133 7.36 6.62 12.51
C CYS A 133 7.43 8.00 13.16
N GLU A 134 7.12 8.07 14.46
CA GLU A 134 7.32 9.27 15.26
C GLU A 134 8.82 9.48 15.44
N HIS A 135 9.42 10.31 14.60
CA HIS A 135 10.77 10.80 14.82
C HIS A 135 10.67 11.92 15.86
N GLY A 136 10.85 11.56 17.13
CA GLY A 136 11.00 12.50 18.24
C GLY A 136 12.34 13.22 18.23
#